data_AF-A0A7H4LWI8-F1
#
_entry.id   AF-A0A7H4LWI8-F1
#
_cell.length_a   1.000
_cell.length_b   1.000
_cell.length_c   1.000
_cell.angle_alpha   90.00
_cell.angle_beta   90.00
_cell.angle_gamma   90.00
#
_symmetry.space_group_name_H-M   'P 1'
#
loop_
_entity.id
_entity.type
_entity.pdbx_description
1 polymer ?
#
loop_
_entity_poly.entity_id
_entity_poly.type
_entity_poly.pdbx_seq_one_letter_code
_entity_poly.pdbx_strand_id
1 'polypeptide(L)'
;MTHIMNYAAAQREKGGRYVFLVKSATSETWWPEDADHVCFIRGRIGFDLPVWFKPANDKQRPTSAFFAGAIAVFDKTWRGEKFSYINRTELEAKGQAFMALVQFAAEQPKIKNEVNK
;
A
#
# COMPACT_ATOMS: atom_id res chain seq x y z
N MET A 1 1.92 8.34 -13.57
CA MET A 1 0.96 7.75 -12.63
C MET A 1 -0.46 7.70 -13.22
N THR A 2 -0.90 8.71 -13.98
CA THR A 2 -2.24 8.77 -14.60
C THR A 2 -2.64 7.49 -15.35
N HIS A 3 -1.78 6.95 -16.22
CA HIS A 3 -2.09 5.72 -16.96
C HIS A 3 -2.34 4.51 -16.06
N ILE A 4 -1.62 4.38 -14.94
CA ILE A 4 -1.77 3.28 -13.98
C ILE A 4 -3.14 3.39 -13.29
N MET A 5 -3.49 4.60 -12.82
CA MET A 5 -4.78 4.84 -12.15
C MET A 5 -5.96 4.65 -13.11
N ASN A 6 -5.87 5.19 -14.33
CA ASN A 6 -6.90 4.99 -15.35
C ASN A 6 -7.11 3.51 -15.69
N TYR A 7 -6.01 2.76 -15.80
CA TYR A 7 -6.10 1.32 -16.03
C TYR A 7 -6.74 0.61 -14.84
N ALA A 8 -6.36 0.93 -13.60
CA ALA A 8 -6.96 0.37 -12.39
C ALA A 8 -8.47 0.66 -12.33
N ALA A 9 -8.90 1.88 -12.64
CA ALA A 9 -10.31 2.25 -12.73
C ALA A 9 -11.06 1.44 -13.80
N ALA A 10 -10.47 1.29 -15.00
CA ALA A 10 -11.06 0.49 -16.06
C ALA A 10 -11.19 -1.00 -15.70
N GLN A 11 -10.22 -1.56 -14.97
CA GLN A 11 -10.29 -2.95 -14.50
C GLN A 11 -11.26 -3.11 -13.32
N ARG A 12 -11.36 -2.10 -12.45
CA ARG A 12 -12.36 -2.04 -11.38
C ARG A 12 -13.78 -2.15 -11.95
N GLU A 13 -14.07 -1.49 -13.07
CA GLU A 13 -15.38 -1.63 -13.74
C GLU A 13 -15.67 -3.05 -14.23
N LYS A 14 -14.64 -3.85 -14.47
CA LYS A 14 -14.75 -5.27 -14.83
C LYS A 14 -14.78 -6.20 -13.62
N GLY A 15 -14.86 -5.65 -12.40
CA GLY A 15 -14.83 -6.42 -11.14
C GLY A 15 -13.43 -6.68 -10.57
N GLY A 16 -12.39 -6.08 -11.15
CA GLY A 16 -11.04 -6.12 -10.59
C GLY A 16 -10.96 -5.40 -9.24
N ARG A 17 -10.11 -5.91 -8.34
CA ARG A 17 -9.87 -5.32 -7.02
C ARG A 17 -8.41 -4.95 -6.88
N TYR A 18 -8.13 -3.70 -6.56
CA TYR A 18 -6.77 -3.16 -6.49
C TYR A 18 -6.58 -2.30 -5.24
N VAL A 19 -5.36 -2.35 -4.71
CA VAL A 19 -4.92 -1.51 -3.60
C VAL A 19 -3.59 -0.89 -3.98
N PHE A 20 -3.45 0.42 -3.80
CA PHE A 20 -2.23 1.16 -4.06
C PHE A 20 -1.79 1.95 -2.82
N LEU A 21 -0.50 1.89 -2.51
CA LEU A 21 0.15 2.86 -1.63
C LEU A 21 0.74 3.97 -2.48
N VAL A 22 0.23 5.19 -2.31
CA VAL A 22 0.61 6.35 -3.11
C VAL A 22 0.99 7.54 -2.25
N LYS A 23 1.70 8.50 -2.85
CA LYS A 23 1.84 9.83 -2.26
C LYS A 23 0.45 10.49 -2.21
N SER A 24 0.12 11.07 -1.06
CA SER A 24 -1.04 11.94 -0.93
C SER A 24 -0.75 13.24 -1.68
N ALA A 25 -1.40 13.39 -2.83
CA ALA A 25 -1.17 14.50 -3.75
C ALA A 25 -2.49 14.88 -4.44
N THR A 26 -3.44 15.38 -3.65
CA THR A 26 -4.81 15.69 -4.09
C THR A 26 -4.89 16.77 -5.16
N SER A 27 -3.82 17.54 -5.39
CA SER A 27 -3.71 18.53 -6.46
C SER A 27 -3.25 17.96 -7.79
N GLU A 28 -2.81 16.70 -7.82
CA GLU A 28 -2.25 16.08 -9.02
C GLU A 28 -3.34 15.46 -9.88
N THR A 29 -3.19 15.53 -11.21
CA THR A 29 -4.17 15.00 -12.17
C THR A 29 -4.33 13.48 -12.15
N TRP A 30 -3.40 12.77 -11.52
CA TRP A 30 -3.46 11.32 -11.35
C TRP A 30 -4.06 10.90 -10.02
N TRP A 31 -4.41 11.84 -9.14
CA TRP A 31 -5.03 11.53 -7.86
C TRP A 31 -6.34 10.76 -8.08
N PRO A 32 -6.51 9.58 -7.46
CA PRO A 32 -7.65 8.71 -7.76
C PRO A 32 -8.91 9.15 -7.00
N GLU A 33 -9.58 10.20 -7.50
CA GLU A 33 -10.83 10.70 -6.92
C GLU A 33 -11.95 9.64 -6.91
N ASP A 34 -11.91 8.72 -7.88
CA ASP A 34 -12.87 7.66 -8.10
C ASP A 34 -12.60 6.38 -7.28
N ALA A 35 -11.48 6.28 -6.55
CA ALA A 35 -11.20 5.15 -5.67
C ALA A 35 -12.30 4.94 -4.61
N ASP A 36 -12.81 3.73 -4.42
CA ASP A 36 -13.91 3.46 -3.47
C ASP A 36 -13.56 3.77 -2.02
N HIS A 37 -12.28 3.70 -1.68
CA HIS A 37 -11.76 4.12 -0.40
C HIS A 37 -10.39 4.79 -0.54
N VAL A 38 -10.19 5.88 0.20
CA VAL A 38 -8.87 6.47 0.40
C VAL A 38 -8.58 6.61 1.89
N CYS A 39 -7.57 5.90 2.36
CA CYS A 39 -7.07 5.99 3.74
C CYS A 39 -5.82 6.86 3.77
N PHE A 40 -5.88 8.03 4.41
CA PHE A 40 -4.72 8.89 4.59
C PHE A 40 -3.85 8.41 5.75
N ILE A 41 -2.53 8.37 5.54
CA ILE A 41 -1.60 7.92 6.55
C ILE A 41 -1.08 9.15 7.32
N ARG A 42 -1.39 9.20 8.62
CA ARG A 42 -0.83 10.19 9.55
C ARG A 42 0.60 9.82 9.91
N GLY A 43 1.49 10.78 9.79
CA GLY A 43 2.93 10.56 9.91
C GLY A 43 3.59 10.49 8.53
N ARG A 44 4.88 10.83 8.48
CA ARG A 44 5.64 10.82 7.23
C ARG A 44 6.19 9.43 6.95
N ILE A 45 6.08 9.03 5.69
CA ILE A 45 6.70 7.81 5.17
C ILE A 45 8.02 8.22 4.52
N GLY A 46 9.10 7.57 4.94
CA GLY A 46 10.43 7.70 4.35
C GLY A 46 10.84 6.39 3.72
N PHE A 47 11.89 6.45 2.90
CA PHE A 47 12.56 5.26 2.37
C PHE A 47 13.98 5.24 2.87
N ASP A 48 14.47 4.04 3.17
CA ASP A 48 15.89 3.83 3.40
C ASP A 48 16.66 4.10 2.12
N LEU A 49 17.88 4.63 2.29
CA LEU A 49 18.76 4.84 1.16
C LEU A 49 19.24 3.49 0.63
N PRO A 50 19.26 3.33 -0.70
CA PRO A 50 19.79 2.10 -1.27
C PRO A 50 21.27 1.99 -0.94
N VAL A 51 21.74 0.76 -0.70
CA VAL A 51 23.12 0.46 -0.27
C VAL A 51 24.21 0.97 -1.23
N TRP A 52 23.85 1.15 -2.51
CA TRP A 52 24.76 1.66 -3.54
C TRP A 52 24.84 3.19 -3.58
N PHE A 53 23.99 3.91 -2.84
CA PHE A 53 24.03 5.37 -2.78
C PHE A 53 25.21 5.82 -1.91
N LYS A 54 26.23 6.42 -2.55
CA LYS A 54 27.38 7.04 -1.89
C LYS A 54 27.30 8.56 -2.08
N PRO A 55 27.04 9.36 -1.03
CA PRO A 55 27.00 10.81 -1.17
C PRO A 55 28.41 11.34 -1.48
N ALA A 56 28.54 12.30 -2.42
CA ALA A 56 29.84 12.88 -2.75
C ALA A 56 30.32 13.90 -1.71
N ASN A 57 29.41 14.44 -0.90
CA ASN A 57 29.70 15.35 0.21
C ASN A 57 28.51 15.39 1.20
N ASP A 58 28.71 16.03 2.36
CA ASP A 58 27.69 16.11 3.40
C ASP A 58 26.43 16.90 2.99
N LYS A 59 26.51 17.78 1.98
CA LYS A 59 25.34 18.49 1.43
C LYS A 59 24.44 17.57 0.59
N GLN A 60 24.98 16.45 0.11
CA GLN A 60 24.23 15.42 -0.61
C GLN A 60 23.78 14.28 0.29
N ARG A 61 23.97 14.37 1.62
CA ARG A 61 23.32 13.43 2.54
C ARG A 61 21.80 13.62 2.42
N PRO A 62 21.05 12.60 2.00
CA PRO A 62 19.62 12.71 1.87
C PRO A 62 19.04 12.85 3.27
N THR A 63 18.43 13.99 3.54
CA THR A 63 17.38 14.04 4.57
C THR A 63 16.25 13.21 4.00
N SER A 64 15.98 12.04 4.59
CA SER A 64 14.98 11.08 4.11
C SER A 64 13.75 11.81 3.58
N ALA A 65 13.47 11.64 2.28
CA ALA A 65 12.40 12.36 1.61
C ALA A 65 11.06 11.86 2.15
N PHE A 66 10.57 12.58 3.15
CA PHE A 66 9.36 12.28 3.89
C PHE A 66 8.14 12.81 3.13
N PHE A 67 7.26 11.92 2.69
CA PHE A 67 6.01 12.31 2.02
C PHE A 67 4.79 11.92 2.87
N ALA A 68 3.70 12.65 2.66
CA ALA A 68 2.40 12.21 3.13
C ALA A 68 1.93 11.05 2.24
N GLY A 69 1.51 9.94 2.83
CA GLY A 69 1.05 8.76 2.11
C GLY A 69 -0.47 8.58 2.17
N ALA A 70 -1.02 7.85 1.22
CA ALA A 70 -2.41 7.40 1.23
C ALA A 70 -2.51 5.98 0.63
N ILE A 71 -3.48 5.21 1.10
CA ILE A 71 -3.87 3.92 0.53
C ILE A 71 -5.14 4.14 -0.29
N ALA A 72 -5.08 3.90 -1.59
CA ALA A 72 -6.24 3.97 -2.48
C ALA A 72 -6.74 2.55 -2.80
N VAL A 73 -8.01 2.30 -2.56
CA VAL A 73 -8.68 1.01 -2.82
C VAL A 73 -9.67 1.19 -3.95
N PHE A 74 -9.58 0.30 -4.92
CA PHE A 74 -10.50 0.15 -6.04
C PHE A 74 -11.19 -1.20 -5.90
N ASP A 75 -12.38 -1.23 -5.34
CA ASP A 75 -13.24 -2.40 -5.16
C ASP A 75 -14.72 -1.96 -5.11
N LYS A 76 -15.50 -2.26 -6.17
CA LYS A 76 -16.93 -1.92 -6.23
C LYS A 76 -17.77 -2.55 -5.12
N THR A 77 -17.24 -3.54 -4.43
CA THR A 77 -17.91 -4.19 -3.30
C THR A 77 -17.57 -3.58 -1.95
N TRP A 78 -16.73 -2.55 -1.90
CA TRP A 78 -16.39 -1.82 -0.68
C TRP A 78 -17.66 -1.27 -0.01
N ARG A 79 -17.81 -1.54 1.28
CA ARG A 79 -18.96 -1.09 2.10
C ARG A 79 -18.57 -0.15 3.24
N GLY A 80 -17.28 0.15 3.38
CA GLY A 80 -16.78 1.06 4.40
C GLY A 80 -16.95 2.53 4.02
N GLU A 81 -16.39 3.41 4.85
CA GLU A 81 -16.33 4.84 4.57
C GLU A 81 -15.52 5.14 3.29
N LYS A 82 -15.79 6.26 2.62
CA LYS A 82 -15.03 6.71 1.43
C LYS A 82 -13.64 7.23 1.81
N PHE A 83 -13.53 7.88 2.97
CA PHE A 83 -12.27 8.46 3.46
C PHE A 83 -12.03 8.06 4.90
N SER A 84 -10.80 7.69 5.21
CA SER A 84 -10.37 7.37 6.56
C SER A 84 -8.95 7.87 6.83
N TYR A 85 -8.50 7.67 8.07
CA TYR A 85 -7.13 7.96 8.44
C TYR A 85 -6.57 6.85 9.34
N ILE A 86 -5.27 6.55 9.19
CA ILE A 86 -4.53 5.63 10.04
C ILE A 86 -3.19 6.23 10.46
N ASN A 87 -2.70 5.97 11.67
CA ASN A 87 -1.35 6.36 12.05
C ASN A 87 -0.31 5.43 11.41
N ARG A 88 0.84 5.97 10.96
CA ARG A 88 1.91 5.19 10.33
C ARG A 88 2.36 4.00 11.19
N THR A 89 2.55 4.24 12.48
CA THR A 89 2.97 3.21 13.44
C THR A 89 1.93 2.10 13.60
N GLU A 90 0.65 2.46 13.57
CA GLU A 90 -0.45 1.49 13.63
C GLU A 90 -0.53 0.65 12.33
N LEU A 91 -0.33 1.29 11.18
CA LEU A 91 -0.25 0.60 9.89
C LEU A 91 0.92 -0.38 9.85
N GLU A 92 2.11 0.04 10.31
CA GLU A 92 3.30 -0.80 10.41
C GLU A 92 3.06 -2.02 11.32
N ALA A 93 2.48 -1.80 12.51
CA ALA A 93 2.18 -2.87 13.44
C ALA A 93 1.18 -3.90 12.87
N LYS A 94 0.11 -3.43 12.21
CA LYS A 94 -0.85 -4.31 11.53
C LYS A 94 -0.19 -5.12 10.41
N GLY A 95 0.68 -4.48 9.62
CA GLY A 95 1.45 -5.14 8.56
C GLY A 95 2.37 -6.22 9.10
N GLN A 96 3.11 -5.94 10.18
CA GLN A 96 3.99 -6.91 10.83
C GLN A 96 3.22 -8.11 11.36
N ALA A 97 2.09 -7.88 12.03
CA ALA A 97 1.23 -8.96 12.52
C ALA A 97 0.70 -9.83 11.37
N PHE A 98 0.27 -9.22 10.26
CA PHE A 98 -0.20 -9.95 9.09
C PHE A 98 0.92 -10.78 8.44
N MET A 99 2.12 -10.22 8.29
CA MET A 99 3.27 -10.94 7.74
C MET A 99 3.69 -12.12 8.61
N ALA A 100 3.60 -11.99 9.94
CA ALA A 100 3.85 -13.12 10.83
C ALA A 100 2.85 -14.26 10.62
N LEU A 101 1.56 -13.95 10.41
CA LEU A 101 0.54 -14.95 10.07
C LEU A 101 0.78 -15.60 8.72
N VAL A 102 1.18 -14.83 7.70
CA VAL A 102 1.53 -15.35 6.37
C VAL A 102 2.71 -16.31 6.48
N GLN A 103 3.77 -15.94 7.22
CA GLN A 103 4.93 -16.79 7.42
C GLN A 103 4.55 -18.10 8.12
N PHE A 104 3.78 -18.00 9.20
CA PHE A 104 3.28 -19.17 9.92
C PHE A 104 2.46 -20.10 9.01
N ALA A 105 1.54 -19.57 8.21
CA ALA A 105 0.74 -20.36 7.28
C ALA A 105 1.57 -21.00 6.15
N ALA A 106 2.62 -20.30 5.68
CA ALA A 106 3.53 -20.83 4.66
C ALA A 106 4.41 -21.97 5.17
N GLU A 107 4.75 -21.97 6.46
CA GLU A 107 5.54 -23.02 7.11
C GLU A 107 4.72 -24.25 7.51
N GLN A 108 3.39 -24.17 7.50
CA GLN A 108 2.55 -25.35 7.79
C GLN A 108 2.68 -26.39 6.66
N PRO A 109 3.07 -27.64 6.99
CA PRO A 109 3.05 -28.72 5.99
C PRO A 109 1.62 -28.93 5.50
N LYS A 110 1.44 -29.04 4.18
CA LYS A 110 0.15 -29.42 3.58
C LYS A 110 -0.25 -30.77 4.16
N ILE A 111 -1.21 -30.79 5.09
CA ILE A 111 -1.80 -32.02 5.59
C ILE A 111 -2.46 -32.70 4.38
N LYS A 112 -1.80 -33.74 3.86
CA LYS A 112 -2.41 -34.61 2.87
C LYS A 112 -3.54 -35.35 3.58
N ASN A 113 -4.77 -34.95 3.31
CA ASN A 113 -5.94 -35.75 3.63
C ASN A 113 -5.96 -36.95 2.67
N GLU A 114 -5.12 -37.95 2.95
CA GLU A 114 -5.28 -39.30 2.39
C GLU A 114 -6.45 -39.96 3.12
N VAL A 115 -7.67 -39.68 2.65
CA VAL A 115 -8.82 -40.53 2.95
C VAL A 115 -8.71 -41.74 2.02
N ASN A 116 -8.06 -42.80 2.51
CA ASN A 116 -8.12 -44.11 1.88
C ASN A 116 -9.59 -44.58 1.81
N LYS A 117 -10.06 -44.87 0.60
CA LYS A 117 -11.21 -45.75 0.32
C LYS A 117 -10.69 -46.96 -0.43
#